data_AF-A0A1H4FWV1-F1
#
_entry.id   AF-A0A1H4FWV1-F1
#
_cell.length_a   1.000
_cell.length_b   1.000
_cell.length_c   1.000
_cell.angle_alpha   90.00
_cell.angle_beta   90.00
_cell.angle_gamma   90.00
#
_symmetry.space_group_name_H-M   'P 1'
#
loop_
_entity.id
_entity.type
_entity.pdbx_description
1 polymer ?
#
loop_
_entity_poly.entity_id
_entity_poly.type
_entity_poly.pdbx_seq_one_letter_code
_entity_poly.pdbx_strand_id
1 'polypeptide(L)'
;CTQRPQCLKDPAKTRARQVTFLQGKRDDTPSHTDLMKPKIDSDLGKRMITQRFATVEPVFGNLRGNKRLHRFTLRSKAKVDGQWKLFCLMHNLEKLAHYGYAA
;
A
#
# COMPACT_ATOMS: atom_id res chain seq x y z
N CYS A 1 16.91 -9.73 -35.33
CA CYS A 1 15.80 -10.57 -35.83
C CYS A 1 15.29 -9.95 -37.13
N THR A 2 15.24 -10.72 -38.22
CA THR A 2 14.78 -10.29 -39.55
C THR A 2 13.30 -9.89 -39.56
N GLN A 3 12.48 -10.46 -38.67
CA GLN A 3 11.05 -10.13 -38.53
C GLN A 3 10.77 -8.88 -37.68
N ARG A 4 11.80 -8.17 -37.21
CA ARG A 4 11.67 -6.99 -36.34
C ARG A 4 10.73 -5.90 -36.89
N PRO A 5 10.74 -5.56 -38.19
CA PRO A 5 9.83 -4.55 -38.76
C PRO A 5 8.36 -4.96 -38.70
N GLN A 6 8.08 -6.27 -38.67
CA GLN A 6 6.71 -6.82 -38.64
C GLN A 6 6.18 -6.96 -37.20
N CYS A 7 7.07 -7.16 -36.23
CA CYS A 7 6.70 -7.38 -34.84
C CYS A 7 6.46 -6.09 -34.02
N LEU A 8 7.01 -4.95 -34.45
CA LEU A 8 7.02 -3.70 -33.68
C LEU A 8 6.39 -2.57 -34.47
N LYS A 9 5.52 -1.79 -33.81
CA LYS A 9 4.89 -0.61 -34.41
C LYS A 9 5.90 0.52 -34.70
N ASP A 10 6.93 0.64 -33.85
CA ASP A 10 8.10 1.52 -34.04
C ASP A 10 9.39 0.72 -33.77
N PRO A 11 10.02 0.13 -34.80
CA PRO A 11 11.20 -0.72 -34.64
C PRO A 11 12.48 0.02 -34.21
N ALA A 12 12.55 1.33 -34.43
CA ALA A 12 13.72 2.15 -34.11
C ALA A 12 13.74 2.54 -32.63
N LYS A 13 12.57 2.80 -32.03
CA LYS A 13 12.45 3.19 -30.62
C LYS A 13 12.16 2.00 -29.69
N THR A 14 11.36 1.05 -30.14
CA THR A 14 10.83 0.00 -29.26
C THR A 14 11.80 -1.18 -29.21
N ARG A 15 12.46 -1.44 -28.07
CA ARG A 15 13.43 -2.54 -27.96
C ARG A 15 12.79 -3.92 -28.14
N ALA A 16 11.65 -4.16 -27.48
CA ALA A 16 10.92 -5.44 -27.48
C ALA A 16 9.41 -5.21 -27.54
N ARG A 17 8.68 -6.18 -28.09
CA ARG A 17 7.21 -6.13 -28.14
C ARG A 17 6.66 -6.44 -26.75
N GLN A 18 5.91 -5.51 -26.16
CA GLN A 18 5.08 -5.84 -25.01
C GLN A 18 3.84 -6.57 -25.51
N VAL A 19 3.58 -7.74 -24.95
CA VAL A 19 2.39 -8.54 -25.22
C VAL A 19 1.67 -8.78 -23.91
N THR A 20 0.36 -8.55 -23.92
CA THR A 20 -0.51 -8.90 -22.81
C THR A 20 -1.22 -10.18 -23.18
N PHE A 21 -0.96 -11.26 -22.45
CA PHE A 21 -1.69 -12.50 -22.61
C PHE A 21 -2.94 -12.44 -21.74
N LEU A 22 -4.11 -12.52 -22.38
CA LEU A 22 -5.37 -12.71 -21.66
C LEU A 22 -5.45 -14.17 -21.26
N GLN A 23 -5.16 -14.47 -19.99
CA GLN A 23 -5.07 -15.83 -19.47
C GLN A 23 -6.44 -16.48 -19.19
N GLY A 24 -7.46 -16.12 -19.98
CA GLY A 24 -8.84 -16.57 -19.80
C GLY A 24 -9.51 -16.05 -18.53
N LYS A 25 -10.73 -16.54 -18.28
CA LYS A 25 -11.46 -16.26 -17.03
C LYS A 25 -10.82 -17.10 -15.92
N ARG A 26 -10.49 -16.47 -14.80
CA ARG A 26 -9.97 -17.15 -13.61
C ARG A 26 -11.02 -18.14 -13.09
N ASP A 27 -10.58 -19.24 -12.50
CA ASP A 27 -11.46 -20.19 -11.79
C ASP A 27 -12.39 -19.46 -10.81
N ASP A 28 -13.62 -19.97 -10.66
CA ASP A 28 -14.67 -19.42 -9.79
C ASP A 28 -14.32 -19.47 -8.27
N THR A 29 -13.09 -19.83 -7.91
CA THR A 29 -12.63 -19.80 -6.53
C THR A 29 -12.44 -18.35 -6.08
N PRO A 30 -13.18 -17.88 -5.06
CA PRO A 30 -13.11 -16.49 -4.62
C PRO A 30 -11.72 -16.17 -4.08
N SER A 31 -11.11 -15.09 -4.57
CA SER A 31 -9.88 -14.56 -3.98
C SER A 31 -10.16 -13.86 -2.66
N HIS A 32 -9.12 -13.65 -1.85
CA HIS A 32 -9.22 -12.75 -0.68
C HIS A 32 -9.73 -11.35 -1.07
N THR A 33 -9.39 -10.85 -2.27
CA THR A 33 -9.91 -9.58 -2.78
C THR A 33 -11.40 -9.65 -3.06
N ASP A 34 -11.88 -10.75 -3.66
CA ASP A 34 -13.30 -10.94 -3.95
C ASP A 34 -14.13 -11.04 -2.66
N LEU A 35 -13.57 -11.65 -1.61
CA LEU A 35 -14.18 -11.69 -0.28
C LEU A 35 -14.19 -10.32 0.43
N MET A 36 -13.24 -9.43 0.10
CA MET A 36 -13.15 -8.10 0.70
C MET A 36 -14.03 -7.06 -0.01
N LYS A 37 -14.27 -7.19 -1.32
CA LYS A 37 -15.16 -6.30 -2.08
C LYS A 37 -16.52 -6.07 -1.39
N PRO A 38 -17.35 -7.10 -1.11
CA PRO A 38 -18.65 -6.89 -0.48
C PRO A 38 -18.55 -6.29 0.93
N LYS A 39 -17.46 -6.59 1.67
CA LYS A 39 -17.23 -6.00 3.00
C LYS A 39 -16.98 -4.50 2.90
N ILE A 40 -16.15 -4.08 1.94
CA ILE A 40 -15.83 -2.67 1.69
C ILE A 40 -17.05 -1.93 1.14
N ASP A 41 -17.81 -2.56 0.25
CA ASP A 41 -18.95 -1.94 -0.42
C ASP A 41 -20.20 -1.80 0.46
N SER A 42 -20.25 -2.52 1.59
CA SER A 42 -21.27 -2.34 2.63
C SER A 42 -21.25 -0.91 3.19
N ASP A 43 -22.39 -0.41 3.67
CA ASP A 43 -22.47 0.94 4.25
C ASP A 43 -21.51 1.14 5.43
N LEU A 44 -21.35 0.10 6.26
CA LEU A 44 -20.37 0.11 7.34
C LEU A 44 -18.95 0.17 6.79
N GLY A 45 -18.63 -0.65 5.78
CA GLY A 45 -17.32 -0.68 5.13
C GLY A 45 -16.93 0.67 4.54
N LYS A 46 -17.85 1.32 3.83
CA LYS A 46 -17.66 2.67 3.27
C LYS A 46 -17.38 3.69 4.37
N ARG A 47 -18.15 3.69 5.45
CA ARG A 47 -17.92 4.58 6.61
C ARG A 47 -16.53 4.36 7.22
N MET A 48 -16.14 3.10 7.44
CA MET A 48 -14.84 2.75 8.00
C MET A 48 -13.68 3.19 7.08
N ILE A 49 -13.79 2.95 5.78
CA ILE A 49 -12.78 3.39 4.80
C ILE A 49 -12.64 4.91 4.79
N THR A 50 -13.75 5.65 4.78
CA THR A 50 -13.70 7.12 4.85
C THR A 50 -13.06 7.60 6.15
N GLN A 51 -13.37 6.97 7.28
CA GLN A 51 -12.77 7.32 8.58
C GLN A 51 -11.25 7.10 8.62
N ARG A 52 -10.70 6.16 7.83
CA ARG A 52 -9.25 5.92 7.78
C ARG A 52 -8.48 7.12 7.26
N PHE A 53 -9.06 7.92 6.37
CA PHE A 53 -8.44 9.15 5.86
C PHE A 53 -8.08 10.12 7.00
N ALA A 54 -8.96 10.24 7.99
CA ALA A 54 -8.73 11.11 9.14
C ALA A 54 -7.92 10.45 10.27
N THR A 55 -8.02 9.13 10.42
CA THR A 55 -7.48 8.42 11.60
C THR A 55 -6.20 7.64 11.33
N VAL A 56 -6.13 6.88 10.24
CA VAL A 56 -5.05 5.92 9.96
C VAL A 56 -4.01 6.49 9.02
N GLU A 57 -4.45 7.13 7.93
CA GLU A 57 -3.55 7.66 6.91
C GLU A 57 -2.54 8.69 7.44
N PRO A 58 -2.91 9.63 8.34
CA PRO A 58 -1.96 10.60 8.89
C PRO A 58 -0.84 9.93 9.69
N VAL A 59 -1.13 8.82 10.40
CA VAL A 59 -0.10 8.06 11.14
C VAL A 59 0.94 7.51 10.16
N PHE A 60 0.49 6.87 9.09
CA PHE A 60 1.39 6.35 8.05
C PHE A 60 2.10 7.45 7.26
N GLY A 61 1.46 8.61 7.09
CA GLY A 61 2.05 9.81 6.49
C GLY A 61 3.22 10.34 7.34
N ASN A 62 3.02 10.51 8.65
CA ASN A 62 4.08 10.94 9.57
C ASN A 62 5.23 9.93 9.59
N LEU A 63 4.91 8.64 9.76
CA LEU A 63 5.91 7.57 9.87
C LEU A 63 6.79 7.45 8.63
N ARG A 64 6.19 7.48 7.43
CA ARG A 64 6.93 7.33 6.17
C ARG A 64 7.57 8.65 5.73
N GLY A 65 6.85 9.76 5.79
CA GLY A 65 7.31 11.05 5.29
C GLY A 65 8.28 11.75 6.26
N ASN A 66 7.83 12.02 7.48
CA ASN A 66 8.60 12.81 8.44
C ASN A 66 9.65 11.96 9.17
N LYS A 67 9.29 10.71 9.48
CA LYS A 67 10.12 9.80 10.30
C LYS A 67 10.90 8.79 9.47
N ARG A 68 10.74 8.85 8.14
CA ARG A 68 11.53 8.09 7.14
C ARG A 68 11.52 6.57 7.36
N LEU A 69 10.50 6.03 8.03
CA LEU A 69 10.33 4.58 8.21
C LEU A 69 9.67 3.96 6.97
N HIS A 70 10.43 3.89 5.88
CA HIS A 70 9.95 3.27 4.63
C HIS A 70 10.00 1.73 4.68
N ARG A 71 10.87 1.17 5.52
CA ARG A 71 11.05 -0.27 5.71
C ARG A 71 11.46 -0.56 7.16
N PHE A 72 11.11 -1.74 7.64
CA PHE A 72 11.66 -2.25 8.90
C PHE A 72 13.15 -2.54 8.74
N THR A 73 13.93 -2.14 9.74
CA THR A 73 15.40 -2.30 9.73
C THR A 73 15.86 -3.52 10.52
N LEU A 74 15.01 -4.04 11.41
CA LEU A 74 15.29 -5.20 12.24
C LEU A 74 14.79 -6.50 11.58
N ARG A 75 15.39 -7.62 11.96
CA ARG A 75 14.95 -8.97 11.57
C ARG A 75 14.37 -9.71 12.77
N SER A 76 13.41 -10.60 12.49
CA SER A 76 12.52 -11.29 13.44
C SER A 76 11.27 -10.50 13.84
N LYS A 77 10.15 -11.23 14.03
CA LYS A 77 8.86 -10.66 14.39
C LYS A 77 8.92 -9.86 15.69
N ALA A 78 9.61 -10.38 16.71
CA ALA A 78 9.71 -9.72 18.01
C ALA A 78 10.41 -8.36 17.91
N LYS A 79 11.51 -8.28 17.16
CA LYS A 79 12.25 -7.02 16.98
C LYS A 79 11.48 -6.02 16.12
N VAL A 80 10.86 -6.48 15.04
CA VAL A 80 10.01 -5.65 14.17
C VAL A 80 8.81 -5.09 14.93
N ASP A 81 8.17 -5.90 15.77
CA ASP A 81 7.06 -5.47 16.63
C ASP A 81 7.51 -4.39 17.63
N GLY A 82 8.66 -4.57 18.28
CA GLY A 82 9.25 -3.54 19.14
C GLY A 82 9.56 -2.24 18.40
N GLN A 83 10.16 -2.33 17.21
CA GLN A 83 10.38 -1.17 16.33
C GLN A 83 9.06 -0.46 16.01
N TRP A 84 8.05 -1.21 15.56
CA TRP A 84 6.74 -0.65 15.21
C TRP A 84 6.09 0.08 16.39
N LYS A 85 6.07 -0.55 17.58
CA LYS A 85 5.51 0.05 18.79
C LYS A 85 6.23 1.33 19.22
N LEU A 86 7.56 1.37 19.11
CA LEU A 86 8.34 2.57 19.43
C LEU A 86 7.99 3.74 18.50
N PHE A 87 7.83 3.46 17.20
CA PHE A 87 7.42 4.44 16.22
C PHE A 87 5.98 4.94 16.45
N CYS A 88 5.05 4.04 16.80
CA CYS A 88 3.69 4.41 17.20
C CYS A 88 3.68 5.28 18.47
N LEU A 89 4.48 4.94 19.48
CA LEU A 89 4.61 5.71 20.72
C LEU A 89 5.08 7.14 20.41
N MET A 90 6.15 7.27 19.63
CA MET A 90 6.68 8.58 19.23
C MET A 90 5.60 9.40 18.48
N HIS A 91 4.88 8.82 17.53
CA HIS A 91 3.79 9.53 16.85
C HIS A 91 2.70 10.01 17.83
N ASN A 92 2.33 9.18 18.81
CA ASN A 92 1.34 9.55 19.82
C ASN A 92 1.84 10.67 20.74
N LEU A 93 3.11 10.62 21.18
CA LEU A 93 3.74 11.67 21.98
C LEU A 93 3.77 13.00 21.22
N GLU A 94 4.09 12.98 19.92
CA GLU A 94 4.03 14.17 19.07
C GLU A 94 2.64 14.76 19.02
N LYS A 95 1.61 13.93 18.85
CA LYS A 95 0.22 14.41 18.92
C LYS A 95 -0.05 15.08 20.26
N LEU A 96 0.29 14.44 21.39
CA LEU A 96 0.06 15.02 22.71
C LEU A 96 0.77 16.36 22.90
N ALA A 97 2.01 16.49 22.43
CA ALA A 97 2.78 17.72 22.50
C ALA A 97 2.18 18.84 21.63
N HIS A 98 1.74 18.54 20.41
CA HIS A 98 1.17 19.53 19.49
C HIS A 98 -0.26 19.95 19.85
N TYR A 99 -1.05 19.08 20.48
CA TYR A 99 -2.42 19.38 20.91
C TYR A 99 -2.50 19.98 22.33
N GLY A 100 -1.36 20.35 22.94
CA GLY A 100 -1.36 21.16 24.15
C GLY A 100 -1.85 20.47 25.40
N TYR A 101 -1.57 19.16 25.58
CA TYR A 101 -1.66 18.56 26.93
C TYR A 101 -0.51 19.01 27.85
N ALA A 102 0.43 19.80 27.33
CA ALA A 102 1.39 20.57 28.10
C ALA A 102 0.88 22.01 28.25
N ALA A 103 -0.15 22.18 29.08
CA ALA A 103 -0.54 23.45 29.68
C ALA A 103 -0.45 23.29 31.19
#